data_AF-A0A3C0GAY7-F1
#
_entry.id   AF-A0A3C0GAY7-F1
#
_cell.length_a   1.000
_cell.length_b   1.000
_cell.length_c   1.000
_cell.angle_alpha   90.00
_cell.angle_beta   90.00
_cell.angle_gamma   90.00
#
_symmetry.space_group_name_H-M   'P 1'
#
loop_
_entity.id
_entity.type
_entity.pdbx_description
1 polymer ?
#
loop_
_entity_poly.entity_id
_entity_poly.type
_entity_poly.pdbx_seq_one_letter_code
_entity_poly.pdbx_strand_id
1 'polypeptide(L)'
;MEDMNNHALRDYPLEACGVILKDFTYEPCKNLSNYPKETFILDPAVFIKYDEQIWGIFHSHPGSDQPIPSQDDKVSAAFQEYKFLVGFNMKFFIYWMDEKVDALKFEPFEERHCIVNN
;
A
#
# COMPACT_ATOMS: atom_id res chain seq x y z
N MET A 1 6.28 -2.88 9.36
CA MET A 1 5.31 -3.96 9.02
C MET A 1 4.23 -4.10 10.09
N GLU A 2 4.60 -4.15 11.38
CA GLU A 2 3.63 -4.29 12.47
C GLU A 2 2.57 -3.17 12.50
N ASP A 3 2.96 -1.90 12.35
CA ASP A 3 1.99 -0.79 12.33
C ASP A 3 0.98 -0.86 11.18
N MET A 4 1.42 -1.32 10.00
CA MET A 4 0.53 -1.58 8.86
C MET A 4 -0.47 -2.68 9.20
N ASN A 5 -0.01 -3.77 9.81
CA ASN A 5 -0.88 -4.88 10.23
C ASN A 5 -1.88 -4.44 11.30
N ASN A 6 -1.42 -3.68 12.30
CA ASN A 6 -2.26 -3.17 13.38
C ASN A 6 -3.35 -2.23 12.84
N HIS A 7 -3.02 -1.37 11.87
CA HIS A 7 -4.00 -0.56 11.17
C HIS A 7 -5.01 -1.44 10.41
N ALA A 8 -4.54 -2.39 9.60
CA ALA A 8 -5.41 -3.26 8.83
C ALA A 8 -6.37 -4.10 9.71
N LEU A 9 -5.89 -4.59 10.85
CA LEU A 9 -6.73 -5.33 11.82
C LEU A 9 -7.74 -4.43 12.52
N ARG A 10 -7.36 -3.19 12.86
CA ARG A 10 -8.26 -2.23 13.51
C ARG A 10 -9.42 -1.82 12.60
N ASP A 11 -9.14 -1.64 11.32
CA ASP A 11 -10.12 -1.14 10.35
C ASP A 11 -10.93 -2.27 9.68
N TYR A 12 -10.58 -3.54 9.92
CA TYR A 12 -11.33 -4.71 9.43
C TYR A 12 -12.83 -4.60 9.74
N PRO A 13 -13.73 -4.79 8.75
CA PRO A 13 -13.48 -5.36 7.42
C PRO A 13 -13.21 -4.34 6.30
N LEU A 14 -12.90 -3.08 6.62
CA LEU A 14 -12.57 -2.05 5.65
C LEU A 14 -11.10 -2.14 5.25
N GLU A 15 -10.76 -1.73 4.03
CA GLU A 15 -9.38 -1.49 3.62
C GLU A 15 -8.81 -0.33 4.41
N ALA A 16 -7.76 -0.61 5.18
CA ALA A 16 -6.85 0.40 5.69
C ALA A 16 -5.97 0.93 4.55
N CYS A 17 -5.61 2.20 4.58
CA CYS A 17 -4.63 2.78 3.67
C CYS A 17 -3.69 3.75 4.39
N GLY A 18 -2.51 3.99 3.86
CA GLY A 18 -1.54 4.92 4.44
C GLY A 18 -0.31 5.09 3.58
N VAL A 19 0.60 5.95 4.04
CA VAL A 19 1.90 6.14 3.38
C VAL A 19 3.02 5.59 4.25
N ILE A 20 4.05 5.11 3.58
CA ILE A 20 5.32 4.70 4.18
C ILE A 20 6.31 5.80 3.80
N LEU A 21 6.96 6.37 4.79
CA LEU A 21 7.95 7.44 4.59
C LEU A 21 9.32 6.84 4.24
N LYS A 22 10.26 7.69 3.77
CA LYS A 22 11.64 7.31 3.41
C LYS A 22 12.45 6.76 4.57
N ASP A 23 12.08 7.06 5.81
CA ASP A 23 12.64 6.47 7.03
C ASP A 23 11.92 5.16 7.44
N PHE A 24 11.00 4.67 6.61
CA PHE A 24 10.14 3.50 6.82
C PHE A 24 9.12 3.63 7.95
N THR A 25 8.89 4.84 8.46
CA THR A 25 7.75 5.14 9.33
C THR A 25 6.45 4.98 8.56
N TYR A 26 5.44 4.36 9.18
CA TYR A 26 4.11 4.19 8.60
C TYR A 26 3.13 5.23 9.16
N GLU A 27 2.49 5.96 8.26
CA GLU A 27 1.50 6.98 8.58
C GLU A 27 0.10 6.53 8.14
N PRO A 28 -0.77 6.12 9.09
CA PRO A 28 -2.11 5.66 8.77
C PRO A 28 -2.97 6.81 8.24
N CYS A 29 -3.69 6.58 7.15
CA CYS A 29 -4.58 7.54 6.52
C CYS A 29 -6.02 7.05 6.52
N LYS A 30 -6.98 7.97 6.48
CA LYS A 30 -8.38 7.63 6.35
C LYS A 30 -8.67 7.18 4.92
N ASN A 31 -9.32 6.03 4.76
CA ASN A 31 -9.88 5.61 3.48
C ASN A 31 -11.12 6.48 3.14
N LEU A 32 -11.03 7.24 2.04
CA LEU A 32 -12.09 8.13 1.56
C LEU A 32 -13.02 7.48 0.52
N SER A 33 -12.84 6.19 0.22
CA SER A 33 -13.68 5.49 -0.73
C SER A 33 -15.15 5.44 -0.28
N ASN A 34 -16.06 5.54 -1.25
CA ASN A 34 -17.48 5.25 -1.03
C ASN A 34 -17.74 3.73 -0.88
N TYR A 35 -16.77 2.90 -1.27
CA TYR A 35 -16.80 1.43 -1.17
C TYR A 35 -15.58 0.93 -0.38
N PRO A 36 -15.42 1.31 0.89
CA PRO A 36 -14.18 1.11 1.65
C PRO A 36 -13.88 -0.35 2.01
N LYS A 37 -14.77 -1.29 1.68
CA LYS A 37 -14.52 -2.74 1.79
C LYS A 37 -13.81 -3.34 0.58
N GLU A 38 -13.83 -2.62 -0.54
CA GLU A 38 -13.41 -3.12 -1.86
C GLU A 38 -12.34 -2.24 -2.50
N THR A 39 -12.22 -0.99 -2.05
CA THR A 39 -11.31 -0.01 -2.65
C THR A 39 -10.83 0.98 -1.60
N PHE A 40 -9.71 1.64 -1.88
CA PHE A 40 -9.23 2.77 -1.10
C PHE A 40 -9.13 4.05 -1.94
N ILE A 41 -9.36 5.19 -1.27
CA ILE A 41 -9.00 6.51 -1.80
C ILE A 41 -8.16 7.19 -0.71
N LEU A 42 -6.89 7.46 -1.03
CA LEU A 42 -5.99 8.19 -0.15
C LEU A 42 -6.36 9.68 -0.18
N ASP A 43 -6.35 10.34 0.98
CA ASP A 43 -6.55 11.79 1.07
C ASP A 43 -5.42 12.54 0.32
N PRO A 44 -5.72 13.35 -0.70
CA PRO A 44 -4.71 14.11 -1.43
C PRO A 44 -3.85 15.03 -0.54
N ALA A 45 -4.37 15.45 0.62
CA ALA A 45 -3.63 16.27 1.57
C ALA A 45 -2.38 15.55 2.13
N VAL A 46 -2.34 14.22 2.07
CA VAL A 46 -1.18 13.41 2.48
C VAL A 46 0.03 13.72 1.60
N PHE A 47 -0.16 13.89 0.30
CA PHE A 47 0.92 14.26 -0.62
C PHE A 47 1.47 15.66 -0.34
N ILE A 48 0.63 16.59 0.12
CA ILE A 48 1.08 17.93 0.52
C ILE A 48 1.82 17.89 1.87
N LYS A 49 1.35 17.05 2.80
CA LYS A 49 1.88 16.96 4.16
C LYS A 49 3.27 16.30 4.19
N TYR A 50 3.45 15.22 3.45
CA TYR A 50 4.70 14.44 3.47
C TYR A 50 5.57 14.68 2.24
N ASP A 51 4.99 15.11 1.11
CA ASP A 51 5.70 15.53 -0.10
C ASP A 51 6.79 14.52 -0.52
N GLU A 52 8.04 14.98 -0.67
CA GLU A 52 9.17 14.14 -1.04
C GLU A 52 9.54 13.07 0.01
N GLN A 53 8.89 13.02 1.18
CA GLN A 53 9.18 12.00 2.19
C GLN A 53 8.46 10.67 1.93
N ILE A 54 7.50 10.62 1.00
CA ILE A 54 6.78 9.37 0.70
C ILE A 54 7.71 8.41 -0.04
N TRP A 55 7.87 7.21 0.51
CA TRP A 55 8.56 6.08 -0.11
C TRP A 55 7.58 5.13 -0.81
N GLY A 56 6.39 4.95 -0.25
CA GLY A 56 5.37 4.09 -0.82
C GLY A 56 3.99 4.30 -0.21
N ILE A 57 3.01 3.66 -0.84
CA ILE A 57 1.60 3.67 -0.44
C ILE A 57 1.23 2.26 -0.02
N PHE A 58 0.61 2.13 1.15
CA PHE A 58 0.07 0.87 1.65
C PHE A 58 -1.46 0.90 1.59
N HIS A 59 -2.04 -0.25 1.25
CA HIS A 59 -3.44 -0.56 1.53
C HIS A 59 -3.58 -2.03 1.96
N SER A 60 -4.71 -2.39 2.56
CA SER A 60 -4.95 -3.77 3.00
C SER A 60 -6.06 -4.44 2.19
N HIS A 61 -5.92 -5.75 1.93
CA HIS A 61 -7.02 -6.62 1.48
C HIS A 61 -7.50 -7.49 2.67
N PRO A 62 -8.51 -7.04 3.44
CA PRO A 62 -8.89 -7.69 4.68
C PRO A 62 -9.62 -9.01 4.43
N GLY A 63 -9.36 -10.02 5.28
CA GLY A 63 -10.06 -11.31 5.21
C GLY A 63 -9.62 -12.25 4.09
N SER A 64 -8.63 -11.88 3.28
CA SER A 64 -8.00 -12.79 2.32
C SER A 64 -6.86 -13.59 2.96
N ASP A 65 -6.82 -14.91 2.74
CA ASP A 65 -5.68 -15.76 3.11
C ASP A 65 -4.41 -15.42 2.31
N GLN A 66 -4.58 -14.77 1.16
CA GLN A 66 -3.54 -14.26 0.27
C GLN A 66 -3.88 -12.82 -0.15
N PRO A 67 -3.43 -11.79 0.61
CA PRO A 67 -3.70 -10.39 0.32
C PRO A 67 -2.77 -9.89 -0.81
N ILE A 68 -2.87 -10.51 -1.99
CA ILE A 68 -2.17 -10.12 -3.20
C ILE A 68 -2.92 -8.98 -3.90
N PRO A 69 -2.25 -8.17 -4.74
CA PRO A 69 -2.93 -7.05 -5.39
C PRO A 69 -3.92 -7.55 -6.45
N SER A 70 -5.01 -6.82 -6.61
CA SER A 70 -6.14 -7.09 -7.50
C SER A 70 -5.93 -6.48 -8.88
N GLN A 71 -6.84 -6.78 -9.82
CA GLN A 71 -6.83 -6.13 -11.13
C GLN A 71 -7.10 -4.61 -11.02
N ASP A 72 -7.89 -4.18 -10.04
CA ASP A 72 -8.24 -2.77 -9.83
C ASP A 72 -7.03 -1.97 -9.31
N ASP A 73 -6.12 -2.63 -8.60
CA ASP A 73 -4.85 -2.03 -8.13
C ASP A 73 -3.90 -1.65 -9.28
N LYS A 74 -4.13 -2.17 -10.49
CA LYS A 74 -3.36 -1.77 -11.67
C LYS A 74 -3.49 -0.28 -11.97
N VAL A 75 -4.67 0.30 -11.75
CA VAL A 75 -4.91 1.72 -12.01
C VAL A 75 -4.11 2.58 -11.03
N SER A 76 -4.07 2.17 -9.76
CA SER A 76 -3.26 2.82 -8.73
C SER A 76 -1.77 2.70 -9.04
N ALA A 77 -1.29 1.50 -9.39
CA ALA A 77 0.11 1.24 -9.72
C ALA A 77 0.60 1.87 -11.05
N ALA A 78 -0.29 2.46 -11.84
CA ALA A 78 0.10 3.24 -13.02
C ALA A 78 0.89 4.51 -12.63
N PHE A 79 0.72 5.01 -11.40
CA PHE A 79 1.53 6.09 -10.84
C PHE A 79 2.88 5.56 -10.35
N GLN A 80 3.83 5.41 -11.28
CA GLN A 80 5.15 4.82 -11.01
C GLN A 80 6.05 5.60 -10.03
N GLU A 81 5.64 6.81 -9.63
CA GLU A 81 6.40 7.63 -8.67
C GLU A 81 6.49 6.97 -7.28
N TYR A 82 5.53 6.12 -6.93
CA TYR A 82 5.48 5.46 -5.63
C TYR A 82 5.53 3.94 -5.73
N LYS A 83 6.12 3.32 -4.71
CA LYS A 83 6.00 1.88 -4.49
C LYS A 83 4.63 1.60 -3.88
N PHE A 84 3.96 0.55 -4.34
CA PHE A 84 2.70 0.14 -3.75
C PHE A 84 2.84 -1.15 -2.96
N LEU A 85 2.22 -1.17 -1.79
CA LEU A 85 2.21 -2.30 -0.88
C LEU A 85 0.77 -2.70 -0.58
N VAL A 86 0.56 -4.00 -0.53
CA VAL A 86 -0.70 -4.61 -0.13
C VAL A 86 -0.43 -5.65 0.95
N GLY A 87 -1.32 -5.78 1.92
CA GLY A 87 -1.16 -6.83 2.91
C GLY A 87 -2.25 -6.92 3.96
N PHE A 88 -2.26 -8.04 4.67
CA PHE A 88 -3.16 -8.33 5.78
C PHE A 88 -2.61 -9.52 6.57
N ASN A 89 -2.87 -9.56 7.87
CA ASN A 89 -2.49 -10.67 8.74
C ASN A 89 -1.01 -11.08 8.60
N MET A 90 -0.11 -10.10 8.73
CA MET A 90 1.35 -10.24 8.65
C MET A 90 1.90 -10.72 7.30
N LYS A 91 1.07 -10.78 6.24
CA LYS A 91 1.52 -11.04 4.87
C LYS A 91 1.46 -9.75 4.08
N PHE A 92 2.58 -9.36 3.50
CA PHE A 92 2.72 -8.13 2.72
C PHE A 92 3.41 -8.41 1.40
N PHE A 93 3.01 -7.69 0.37
CA PHE A 93 3.58 -7.74 -0.96
C PHE A 93 3.86 -6.33 -1.46
N ILE A 94 4.96 -6.16 -2.16
CA ILE A 94 5.22 -4.98 -2.99
C ILE A 94 4.77 -5.30 -4.41
N TYR A 95 4.14 -4.35 -5.09
CA TYR A 95 3.64 -4.55 -6.44
C TYR A 95 3.85 -3.32 -7.34
N TRP A 96 3.90 -3.58 -8.65
CA TRP A 96 4.12 -2.57 -9.68
C TRP A 96 3.51 -3.01 -11.01
N MET A 97 3.20 -2.04 -11.86
CA MET A 97 2.78 -2.30 -13.24
C MET A 97 4.02 -2.48 -14.12
N ASP A 98 4.13 -3.62 -14.82
CA ASP A 98 5.15 -3.84 -15.84
C ASP A 98 4.57 -3.51 -17.22
N GLU A 99 4.93 -2.34 -17.75
CA GLU A 99 4.46 -1.84 -19.04
C GLU A 99 4.87 -2.72 -20.23
N LYS A 100 5.95 -3.51 -20.13
CA LYS A 100 6.43 -4.34 -21.25
C LYS A 100 5.49 -5.52 -21.52
N VAL A 101 4.79 -5.96 -20.49
CA VAL A 101 3.90 -7.14 -20.54
C VAL A 101 2.46 -6.79 -20.15
N ASP A 102 2.16 -5.51 -19.95
CA ASP A 102 0.86 -4.99 -19.51
C ASP A 102 0.27 -5.78 -18.31
N ALA A 103 1.14 -6.08 -17.33
CA ALA A 103 0.80 -6.97 -16.23
C ALA A 103 1.22 -6.42 -14.87
N LEU A 104 0.39 -6.71 -13.87
CA LEU A 104 0.70 -6.44 -12.47
C LEU A 104 1.68 -7.49 -11.98
N LYS A 105 2.84 -7.04 -11.51
CA LYS A 105 3.84 -7.88 -10.86
C LYS A 105 3.85 -7.60 -9.37
N PHE A 106 4.14 -8.63 -8.59
CA PHE A 106 4.27 -8.50 -7.15
C PHE A 106 5.26 -9.53 -6.60
N GLU A 107 5.85 -9.21 -5.47
CA GLU A 107 6.68 -10.12 -4.69
C GLU A 107 6.50 -9.89 -3.18
N PRO A 108 6.84 -10.86 -2.32
CA PRO A 108 6.77 -10.66 -0.86
C PRO A 108 7.57 -9.45 -0.42
N PHE A 109 6.97 -8.63 0.45
CA PHE A 109 7.67 -7.50 1.05
C PHE A 109 8.52 -7.97 2.23
N GLU A 110 9.83 -7.85 2.04
CA GLU A 110 10.88 -8.26 2.97
C GLU A 110 11.79 -7.08 3.38
N GLU A 111 12.59 -7.26 4.44
CA GLU A 111 13.54 -6.24 4.93
C GLU A 111 14.52 -5.74 3.86
N ARG A 112 14.87 -6.57 2.86
CA ARG A 112 15.74 -6.19 1.74
C ARG A 112 15.21 -5.02 0.92
N HIS A 113 13.91 -4.73 0.99
CA HIS A 113 13.32 -3.59 0.29
C HIS A 113 13.44 -2.30 1.09
N CYS A 114 13.74 -2.38 2.39
CA CYS A 114 13.86 -1.26 3.31
C CYS A 114 15.30 -0.76 3.41
N ILE A 115 15.95 -0.47 2.28
CA ILE A 115 17.32 0.03 2.25
C ILE A 115 17.31 1.55 2.08
N VAL A 116 17.87 2.26 3.05
CA VAL A 116 18.18 3.69 2.92
C VAL A 116 19.42 3.80 2.05
N ASN A 117 19.26 4.30 0.82
CA ASN A 117 20.41 4.71 0.02
C ASN A 117 20.94 6.02 0.61
N ASN A 118 22.09 5.96 1.27
CA ASN A 118 22.84 7.13 1.74
C ASN A 118 23.41 7.93 0.57
#